data_AF-A0A8D6Y763-F1
#
_entry.id   AF-A0A8D6Y763-F1
#
_cell.length_a   1.000
_cell.length_b   1.000
_cell.length_c   1.000
_cell.angle_alpha   90.00
_cell.angle_beta   90.00
_cell.angle_gamma   90.00
#
_symmetry.space_group_name_H-M   'P 1'
#
loop_
_entity.id
_entity.type
_entity.pdbx_description
1 polymer ?
#
loop_
_entity_poly.entity_id
_entity_poly.type
_entity_poly.pdbx_seq_one_letter_code
_entity_poly.pdbx_strand_id
1 'polypeptide(L)'
;MTHARADALVGHDPVYLDDRFLQKYEQSVFYDSTPAYVWEQWYCSPSYRGQWAFTECRRVGRNLIQVPMRELYKPKPDREIVHARSFAVDPADLAHVDLDEEHVVAKVQRLLDALLRLGDGLSALGTIVGLNKSPVELIGFDRAEVAANGWLAYPALGRLAQVAPLNMTQQMFLARCKSLHELWQGVPNGYLKSLLERAGCPRVAVKEVGSIKLLQALLNVIERLNTHEEASDAFASDREPEGWKDHNEAMAPLFLNNDLRIADAHETVEQCLTTLRQLGFDTANVNAGYGRALDFVIDGVITALGKVATEIETLFDPGK
;
A
#
# COMPACT_ATOMS: atom_id res chain seq x y z
N MET A 1 -23.05 -30.52 -25.18
CA MET A 1 -21.99 -30.58 -24.16
C MET A 1 -20.82 -31.35 -24.78
N THR A 2 -19.58 -30.84 -24.78
CA THR A 2 -18.41 -31.53 -25.37
C THR A 2 -17.57 -32.22 -24.28
N HIS A 3 -16.89 -33.31 -24.61
CA HIS A 3 -16.07 -34.08 -23.65
C HIS A 3 -15.01 -33.19 -22.96
N ALA A 4 -14.32 -32.34 -23.72
CA ALA A 4 -13.35 -31.37 -23.18
C ALA A 4 -13.95 -30.37 -22.16
N ARG A 5 -15.23 -30.00 -22.31
CA ARG A 5 -15.92 -29.13 -21.32
C ARG A 5 -16.30 -29.89 -20.06
N ALA A 6 -16.63 -31.17 -20.17
CA ALA A 6 -16.90 -32.02 -19.01
C ALA A 6 -15.60 -32.31 -18.24
N ASP A 7 -14.49 -32.56 -18.96
CA ASP A 7 -13.18 -32.74 -18.36
C ASP A 7 -12.67 -31.45 -17.72
N ALA A 8 -12.89 -30.26 -18.30
CA ALA A 8 -12.54 -28.97 -17.68
C ALA A 8 -13.42 -28.60 -16.47
N LEU A 9 -14.59 -29.22 -16.29
CA LEU A 9 -15.43 -29.07 -15.10
C LEU A 9 -14.90 -29.91 -13.91
N VAL A 10 -14.19 -31.00 -14.21
CA VAL A 10 -13.55 -31.91 -13.24
C VAL A 10 -12.06 -31.58 -13.08
N GLY A 11 -11.44 -31.02 -14.12
CA GLY A 11 -10.06 -30.61 -14.22
C GLY A 11 -9.80 -29.24 -13.57
N HIS A 12 -8.55 -29.02 -13.23
CA HIS A 12 -8.09 -27.80 -12.56
C HIS A 12 -7.86 -26.63 -13.53
N ASP A 13 -8.34 -26.70 -14.77
CA ASP A 13 -8.06 -25.69 -15.79
C ASP A 13 -8.71 -24.35 -15.40
N PRO A 14 -7.90 -23.33 -15.06
CA PRO A 14 -8.43 -22.04 -14.66
C PRO A 14 -8.86 -21.24 -15.88
N VAL A 15 -9.87 -20.39 -15.68
CA VAL A 15 -10.18 -19.28 -16.58
C VAL A 15 -9.59 -18.02 -15.99
N TYR A 16 -8.99 -17.18 -16.82
CA TYR A 16 -8.48 -15.90 -16.41
C TYR A 16 -9.45 -14.80 -16.82
N LEU A 17 -9.75 -13.91 -15.88
CA LEU A 17 -10.52 -12.70 -16.12
C LEU A 17 -9.60 -11.48 -15.95
N ASP A 18 -9.85 -10.43 -16.73
CA ASP A 18 -9.34 -9.10 -16.46
C ASP A 18 -9.92 -8.61 -15.12
N ASP A 19 -9.08 -8.05 -14.25
CA ASP A 19 -9.48 -7.70 -12.89
C ASP A 19 -10.52 -6.58 -12.81
N ARG A 20 -10.74 -5.83 -13.91
CA ARG A 20 -11.88 -4.91 -14.06
C ARG A 20 -13.23 -5.59 -13.85
N PHE A 21 -13.31 -6.92 -13.96
CA PHE A 21 -14.42 -7.71 -13.46
C PHE A 21 -14.87 -7.32 -12.04
N LEU A 22 -13.91 -7.05 -11.13
CA LEU A 22 -14.18 -6.73 -9.73
C LEU A 22 -14.69 -5.31 -9.51
N GLN A 23 -14.50 -4.41 -10.47
CA GLN A 23 -14.83 -2.98 -10.32
C GLN A 23 -16.29 -2.77 -9.90
N LYS A 24 -17.22 -3.53 -10.50
CA LYS A 24 -18.65 -3.51 -10.15
C LYS A 24 -18.91 -3.82 -8.68
N TYR A 25 -18.16 -4.78 -8.11
CA TYR A 25 -18.39 -5.26 -6.75
C TYR A 25 -17.68 -4.38 -5.73
N GLU A 26 -16.42 -4.04 -6.01
CA GLU A 26 -15.59 -3.26 -5.10
C GLU A 26 -16.04 -1.80 -4.92
N GLN A 27 -16.73 -1.24 -5.92
CA GLN A 27 -17.29 0.12 -5.85
C GLN A 27 -18.67 0.18 -5.19
N SER A 28 -19.24 -0.95 -4.77
CA SER A 28 -20.59 -1.02 -4.24
C SER A 28 -20.64 -1.71 -2.88
N VAL A 29 -21.13 -0.98 -1.88
CA VAL A 29 -21.30 -1.47 -0.49
C VAL A 29 -22.32 -2.61 -0.36
N PHE A 30 -23.03 -2.96 -1.43
CA PHE A 30 -24.01 -4.05 -1.43
C PHE A 30 -23.37 -5.43 -1.58
N TYR A 31 -22.14 -5.49 -2.11
CA TYR A 31 -21.40 -6.73 -2.29
C TYR A 31 -20.35 -6.85 -1.21
N ASP A 32 -20.06 -8.09 -0.82
CA ASP A 32 -18.85 -8.39 -0.09
C ASP A 32 -17.76 -8.76 -1.11
N SER A 33 -16.68 -7.99 -1.09
CA SER A 33 -15.54 -8.14 -1.99
C SER A 33 -14.22 -7.84 -1.29
N THR A 34 -14.19 -7.90 0.04
CA THR A 34 -12.97 -7.68 0.81
C THR A 34 -11.93 -8.75 0.43
N PRO A 35 -10.72 -8.37 -0.03
CA PRO A 35 -9.69 -9.34 -0.32
C PRO A 35 -9.29 -10.13 0.94
N ALA A 36 -8.99 -11.41 0.76
CA ALA A 36 -8.55 -12.28 1.85
C ALA A 36 -7.24 -12.97 1.49
N TYR A 37 -6.24 -12.89 2.36
CA TYR A 37 -4.99 -13.61 2.20
C TYR A 37 -5.08 -14.97 2.90
N VAL A 38 -5.08 -16.05 2.12
CA VAL A 38 -5.24 -17.42 2.63
C VAL A 38 -4.30 -18.33 1.86
N TRP A 39 -3.55 -19.20 2.55
CA TRP A 39 -2.59 -20.13 1.93
C TRP A 39 -1.65 -19.46 0.92
N GLU A 40 -1.04 -18.35 1.35
CA GLU A 40 -0.08 -17.55 0.57
C GLU A 40 -0.65 -16.89 -0.70
N GLN A 41 -1.98 -16.85 -0.84
CA GLN A 41 -2.67 -16.36 -2.02
C GLN A 41 -3.73 -15.32 -1.69
N TRP A 42 -3.89 -14.34 -2.58
CA TRP A 42 -4.91 -13.31 -2.46
C TRP A 42 -6.21 -13.71 -3.14
N TYR A 43 -7.21 -14.03 -2.34
CA TYR A 43 -8.55 -14.32 -2.80
C TYR A 43 -9.37 -13.04 -2.99
N CYS A 44 -10.17 -13.03 -4.04
CA CYS A 44 -11.05 -11.94 -4.43
C CYS A 44 -12.39 -12.50 -4.89
N SER A 45 -13.14 -13.07 -3.95
CA SER A 45 -14.36 -13.84 -4.19
C SER A 45 -15.60 -12.98 -3.93
N PRO A 46 -16.09 -12.19 -4.92
CA PRO A 46 -17.24 -11.31 -4.70
C PRO A 46 -18.50 -12.12 -4.43
N SER A 47 -19.29 -11.66 -3.48
CA SER A 47 -20.53 -12.31 -3.07
C SER A 47 -21.64 -11.31 -2.76
N TYR A 48 -22.88 -11.81 -2.72
CA TYR A 48 -24.05 -11.01 -2.38
C TYR A 48 -24.89 -11.68 -1.31
N ARG A 49 -24.72 -11.24 -0.06
CA ARG A 49 -25.59 -11.55 1.10
C ARG A 49 -25.95 -13.04 1.23
N GLY A 50 -25.00 -13.94 0.95
CA GLY A 50 -25.18 -15.39 0.99
C GLY A 50 -26.10 -15.99 -0.10
N GLN A 51 -26.63 -15.18 -1.02
CA GLN A 51 -27.46 -15.67 -2.13
C GLN A 51 -26.63 -16.34 -3.22
N TRP A 52 -25.47 -15.76 -3.51
CA TRP A 52 -24.48 -16.29 -4.43
C TRP A 52 -23.09 -15.74 -4.09
N ALA A 53 -22.07 -16.48 -4.49
CA ALA A 53 -20.68 -16.06 -4.42
C ALA A 53 -19.91 -16.65 -5.60
N PHE A 54 -18.98 -15.87 -6.15
CA PHE A 54 -17.84 -16.47 -6.84
C PHE A 54 -16.90 -16.99 -5.76
N THR A 55 -16.52 -18.27 -5.82
CA THR A 55 -15.64 -18.88 -4.81
C THR A 55 -14.29 -19.27 -5.42
N GLU A 56 -13.24 -19.21 -4.61
CA GLU A 56 -11.86 -19.56 -5.02
C GLU A 56 -11.28 -18.68 -6.15
N CYS A 57 -11.83 -17.49 -6.36
CA CYS A 57 -11.22 -16.50 -7.25
C CYS A 57 -9.95 -15.94 -6.59
N ARG A 58 -8.84 -15.89 -7.34
CA ARG A 58 -7.54 -15.42 -6.87
C ARG A 58 -7.03 -14.28 -7.76
N ARG A 59 -6.47 -13.23 -7.17
CA ARG A 59 -5.74 -12.22 -7.94
C ARG A 59 -4.38 -12.80 -8.33
N VAL A 60 -4.01 -12.65 -9.59
CA VAL A 60 -2.75 -13.13 -10.17
C VAL A 60 -2.29 -12.12 -11.22
N GLY A 61 -0.98 -12.02 -11.44
CA GLY A 61 -0.39 -10.98 -12.26
C GLY A 61 -0.85 -9.59 -11.86
N ARG A 62 -0.57 -8.59 -12.69
CA ARG A 62 -0.86 -7.20 -12.32
C ARG A 62 -2.36 -6.84 -12.27
N ASN A 63 -3.13 -7.40 -13.19
CA ASN A 63 -4.55 -7.07 -13.41
C ASN A 63 -5.35 -8.30 -13.88
N LEU A 64 -5.02 -9.51 -13.39
CA LEU A 64 -5.78 -10.72 -13.70
C LEU A 64 -6.41 -11.35 -12.45
N ILE A 65 -7.43 -12.16 -12.72
CA ILE A 65 -8.09 -12.99 -11.73
C ILE A 65 -8.15 -14.40 -12.28
N GLN A 66 -7.57 -15.34 -11.53
CA GLN A 66 -7.73 -16.76 -11.77
C GLN A 66 -9.07 -17.22 -11.18
N VAL A 67 -9.93 -17.80 -12.00
CA VAL A 67 -11.25 -18.30 -11.64
C VAL A 67 -11.36 -19.77 -12.01
N PRO A 68 -11.77 -20.66 -11.09
CA PRO A 68 -12.04 -22.04 -11.45
C PRO A 68 -13.15 -22.12 -12.50
N MET A 69 -12.97 -22.89 -13.57
CA MET A 69 -13.94 -22.99 -14.66
C MET A 69 -15.36 -23.33 -14.17
N ARG A 70 -15.47 -24.19 -13.14
CA ARG A 70 -16.75 -24.54 -12.49
C ARG A 70 -17.52 -23.34 -11.93
N GLU A 71 -16.86 -22.25 -11.52
CA GLU A 71 -17.53 -21.06 -10.99
C GLU A 71 -18.43 -20.40 -12.02
N LEU A 72 -18.09 -20.53 -13.30
CA LEU A 72 -18.87 -19.99 -14.41
C LEU A 72 -20.11 -20.84 -14.73
N TYR A 73 -20.26 -22.00 -14.09
CA TYR A 73 -21.40 -22.92 -14.27
C TYR A 73 -22.21 -23.15 -13.00
N LYS A 74 -21.72 -22.72 -11.83
CA LYS A 74 -22.50 -22.76 -10.59
C LYS A 74 -23.73 -21.85 -10.71
N PRO A 75 -24.87 -22.21 -10.09
CA PRO A 75 -26.05 -21.35 -10.06
C PRO A 75 -25.73 -19.96 -9.51
N LYS A 76 -25.81 -18.96 -10.38
CA LYS A 76 -25.68 -17.52 -10.09
C LYS A 76 -26.68 -16.80 -10.99
N PRO A 77 -27.14 -15.59 -10.65
CA PRO A 77 -27.98 -14.83 -11.55
C PRO A 77 -27.29 -14.65 -12.91
N ASP A 78 -28.02 -14.86 -14.01
CA ASP A 78 -27.47 -14.85 -15.38
C ASP A 78 -26.62 -13.60 -15.67
N ARG A 79 -27.05 -12.44 -15.16
CA ARG A 79 -26.32 -11.18 -15.28
C ARG A 79 -24.89 -11.23 -14.72
N GLU A 80 -24.64 -12.02 -13.67
CA GLU A 80 -23.31 -12.15 -13.06
C GLU A 80 -22.41 -13.06 -13.90
N ILE A 81 -22.97 -14.10 -14.53
CA ILE A 81 -22.25 -14.98 -15.47
C ILE A 81 -21.91 -14.22 -16.75
N VAL A 82 -22.86 -13.44 -17.29
CA VAL A 82 -22.63 -12.60 -18.47
C VAL A 82 -21.57 -11.52 -18.18
N HIS A 83 -21.62 -10.90 -16.99
CA HIS A 83 -20.60 -9.97 -16.53
C HIS A 83 -19.23 -10.64 -16.44
N ALA A 84 -19.09 -11.79 -15.79
CA ALA A 84 -17.81 -12.51 -15.73
C ALA A 84 -17.26 -12.82 -17.14
N ARG A 85 -18.13 -13.28 -18.04
CA ARG A 85 -17.76 -13.61 -19.42
C ARG A 85 -17.25 -12.40 -20.21
N SER A 86 -17.75 -11.19 -19.97
CA SER A 86 -17.28 -9.99 -20.69
C SER A 86 -15.85 -9.58 -20.33
N PHE A 87 -15.28 -10.14 -19.26
CA PHE A 87 -13.90 -9.92 -18.85
C PHE A 87 -13.01 -11.15 -19.04
N ALA A 88 -13.51 -12.23 -19.67
CA ALA A 88 -12.69 -13.40 -19.95
C ALA A 88 -11.55 -13.05 -20.91
N VAL A 89 -10.33 -13.43 -20.54
CA VAL A 89 -9.11 -13.19 -21.32
C VAL A 89 -8.86 -14.37 -22.25
N ASP A 90 -8.49 -14.10 -23.50
CA ASP A 90 -8.15 -15.15 -24.45
C ASP A 90 -6.82 -15.81 -24.03
N PRO A 91 -6.71 -17.16 -24.06
CA PRO A 91 -5.47 -17.84 -23.76
C PRO A 91 -4.26 -17.36 -24.58
N ALA A 92 -4.47 -16.86 -25.81
CA ALA A 92 -3.40 -16.29 -26.62
C ALA A 92 -2.81 -15.01 -26.01
N ASP A 93 -3.64 -14.18 -25.37
CA ASP A 93 -3.20 -12.93 -24.73
C ASP A 93 -2.45 -13.19 -23.42
N LEU A 94 -2.68 -14.34 -22.77
CA LEU A 94 -1.99 -14.74 -21.53
C LEU A 94 -0.52 -15.13 -21.75
N ALA A 95 -0.13 -15.53 -22.96
CA ALA A 95 1.20 -16.06 -23.24
C ALA A 95 2.34 -15.06 -22.95
N HIS A 96 2.02 -13.76 -22.88
CA HIS A 96 2.98 -12.68 -22.63
C HIS A 96 2.76 -11.98 -21.28
N VAL A 97 1.83 -12.47 -20.45
CA VAL A 97 1.54 -11.87 -19.15
C VAL A 97 2.32 -12.60 -18.07
N ASP A 98 3.03 -11.82 -17.26
CA ASP A 98 3.63 -12.31 -16.03
C ASP A 98 2.54 -12.49 -14.96
N LEU A 99 2.28 -13.75 -14.60
CA LEU A 99 1.30 -14.13 -13.58
C LEU A 99 1.82 -13.94 -12.15
N ASP A 100 3.13 -13.77 -11.98
CA ASP A 100 3.76 -13.49 -10.69
C ASP A 100 3.93 -11.98 -10.46
N GLU A 101 3.61 -11.16 -11.48
CA GLU A 101 3.65 -9.71 -11.34
C GLU A 101 2.72 -9.26 -10.21
N GLU A 102 3.25 -8.43 -9.32
CA GLU A 102 2.54 -8.04 -8.10
C GLU A 102 1.29 -7.19 -8.39
N HIS A 103 0.13 -7.68 -7.95
CA HIS A 103 -1.13 -6.94 -8.01
C HIS A 103 -1.27 -5.91 -6.88
N VAL A 104 -2.20 -4.96 -7.10
CA VAL A 104 -2.48 -3.85 -6.16
C VAL A 104 -2.76 -4.29 -4.72
N VAL A 105 -3.48 -5.40 -4.50
CA VAL A 105 -3.78 -5.89 -3.14
C VAL A 105 -2.51 -6.29 -2.38
N ALA A 106 -1.56 -6.96 -3.04
CA ALA A 106 -0.29 -7.34 -2.42
C ALA A 106 0.56 -6.11 -2.10
N LYS A 107 0.57 -5.10 -2.99
CA LYS A 107 1.20 -3.79 -2.71
C LYS A 107 0.60 -3.12 -1.48
N VAL A 108 -0.73 -3.11 -1.33
CA VAL A 108 -1.39 -2.53 -0.15
C VAL A 108 -1.06 -3.32 1.13
N GLN A 109 -0.91 -4.64 1.05
CA GLN A 109 -0.43 -5.42 2.20
C GLN A 109 1.00 -5.04 2.59
N ARG A 110 1.93 -4.92 1.63
CA ARG A 110 3.31 -4.46 1.93
C ARG A 110 3.33 -3.06 2.56
N LEU A 111 2.42 -2.17 2.13
CA LEU A 111 2.23 -0.88 2.77
C LEU A 111 1.76 -1.03 4.21
N LEU A 112 0.76 -1.87 4.47
CA LEU A 112 0.29 -2.16 5.82
C LEU A 112 1.42 -2.72 6.69
N ASP A 113 2.21 -3.66 6.17
CA ASP A 113 3.33 -4.27 6.89
C ASP A 113 4.40 -3.23 7.25
N ALA A 114 4.74 -2.33 6.32
CA ALA A 114 5.64 -1.21 6.57
C ALA A 114 5.09 -0.26 7.64
N LEU A 115 3.78 0.01 7.64
CA LEU A 115 3.13 0.84 8.65
C LEU A 115 3.13 0.16 10.03
N LEU A 116 2.79 -1.13 10.10
CA LEU A 116 2.83 -1.91 11.34
C LEU A 116 4.24 -1.89 11.96
N ARG A 117 5.28 -2.13 11.14
CA ARG A 117 6.68 -2.02 11.59
C ARG A 117 7.03 -0.61 12.08
N LEU A 118 6.60 0.42 11.35
CA LEU A 118 6.80 1.81 11.78
C LEU A 118 6.12 2.10 13.13
N GLY A 119 4.88 1.62 13.33
CA GLY A 119 4.15 1.76 14.58
C GLY A 119 4.87 1.11 15.76
N ASP A 120 5.38 -0.11 15.55
CA ASP A 120 6.18 -0.84 16.56
C ASP A 120 7.47 -0.08 16.90
N GLY A 121 8.21 0.38 15.88
CA GLY A 121 9.44 1.14 16.07
C GLY A 121 9.21 2.48 16.78
N LEU A 122 8.18 3.24 16.39
CA LEU A 122 7.84 4.51 17.02
C LEU A 122 7.39 4.34 18.49
N SER A 123 6.73 3.23 18.80
CA SER A 123 6.34 2.88 20.18
C SER A 123 7.58 2.54 21.02
N ALA A 124 8.52 1.76 20.46
CA ALA A 124 9.79 1.44 21.11
C ALA A 124 10.63 2.69 21.40
N LEU A 125 10.79 3.58 20.41
CA LEU A 125 11.46 4.89 20.62
C LEU A 125 10.78 5.74 21.68
N GLY A 126 9.43 5.76 21.68
CA GLY A 126 8.66 6.46 22.69
C GLY A 126 8.99 5.98 24.10
N THR A 127 9.13 4.68 24.29
CA THR A 127 9.44 4.06 25.59
C THR A 127 10.76 4.57 26.16
N ILE A 128 11.80 4.74 25.32
CA ILE A 128 13.11 5.29 25.73
C ILE A 128 12.96 6.69 26.35
N VAL A 129 12.13 7.53 25.72
CA VAL A 129 11.96 8.93 26.12
C VAL A 129 10.75 9.18 27.03
N GLY A 130 10.12 8.12 27.55
CA GLY A 130 8.96 8.18 28.44
C GLY A 130 7.64 8.60 27.78
N LEU A 131 7.52 8.47 26.45
CA LEU A 131 6.32 8.72 25.67
C LEU A 131 5.62 7.39 25.32
N ASN A 132 5.00 6.78 26.33
CA ASN A 132 4.36 5.46 26.17
C ASN A 132 3.05 5.58 25.37
N LYS A 133 3.11 5.27 24.07
CA LYS A 133 1.94 5.04 23.21
C LYS A 133 2.04 3.68 22.55
N SER A 134 0.91 2.99 22.45
CA SER A 134 0.83 1.72 21.72
C SER A 134 0.96 1.93 20.20
N PRO A 135 1.44 0.93 19.44
CA PRO A 135 1.47 1.00 17.98
C PRO A 135 0.11 1.36 17.37
N VAL A 136 -0.98 0.78 17.89
CA VAL A 136 -2.36 1.04 17.41
C VAL A 136 -2.74 2.51 17.56
N GLU A 137 -2.37 3.17 18.66
CA GLU A 137 -2.62 4.62 18.85
C GLU A 137 -1.80 5.50 17.91
N LEU A 138 -0.69 4.98 17.36
CA LEU A 138 0.22 5.71 16.49
C LEU A 138 -0.15 5.58 15.03
N ILE A 139 -0.55 4.40 14.56
CA ILE A 139 -0.81 4.17 13.13
C ILE A 139 -2.25 3.78 12.82
N GLY A 140 -3.08 3.50 13.83
CA GLY A 140 -4.49 3.12 13.66
C GLY A 140 -4.73 1.68 13.23
N PHE A 141 -3.69 0.84 13.14
CA PHE A 141 -3.78 -0.56 12.77
C PHE A 141 -3.32 -1.47 13.90
N ASP A 142 -4.11 -2.49 14.21
CA ASP A 142 -3.79 -3.55 15.16
C ASP A 142 -3.35 -4.83 14.42
N ARG A 143 -2.11 -5.25 14.70
CA ARG A 143 -1.51 -6.48 14.14
C ARG A 143 -2.32 -7.72 14.48
N ALA A 144 -2.87 -7.81 15.69
CA ALA A 144 -3.67 -8.97 16.11
C ALA A 144 -4.99 -9.02 15.33
N GLU A 145 -5.64 -7.87 15.14
CA GLU A 145 -6.87 -7.77 14.35
C GLU A 145 -6.61 -8.10 12.87
N VAL A 146 -5.51 -7.60 12.29
CA VAL A 146 -5.12 -7.92 10.91
C VAL A 146 -4.84 -9.41 10.75
N ALA A 147 -4.14 -10.03 11.70
CA ALA A 147 -3.85 -11.47 11.65
C ALA A 147 -5.11 -12.34 11.80
N ALA A 148 -6.06 -11.93 12.64
CA ALA A 148 -7.28 -12.69 12.91
C ALA A 148 -8.35 -12.51 11.83
N ASN A 149 -8.57 -11.27 11.39
CA ASN A 149 -9.74 -10.88 10.59
C ASN A 149 -9.36 -10.20 9.25
N GLY A 150 -8.07 -10.15 8.92
CA GLY A 150 -7.60 -9.48 7.70
C GLY A 150 -7.97 -8.00 7.71
N TRP A 151 -8.64 -7.54 6.65
CA TRP A 151 -8.94 -6.12 6.45
C TRP A 151 -10.38 -5.74 6.79
N LEU A 152 -11.16 -6.63 7.40
CA LEU A 152 -12.58 -6.39 7.69
C LEU A 152 -12.81 -5.13 8.55
N ALA A 153 -11.96 -4.90 9.55
CA ALA A 153 -12.01 -3.72 10.40
C ALA A 153 -11.44 -2.44 9.74
N TYR A 154 -10.77 -2.57 8.58
CA TYR A 154 -9.96 -1.52 7.97
C TYR A 154 -10.41 -1.25 6.51
N PRO A 155 -11.62 -0.71 6.29
CA PRO A 155 -12.15 -0.50 4.95
C PRO A 155 -11.32 0.47 4.09
N ALA A 156 -10.47 1.29 4.70
CA ALA A 156 -9.55 2.16 3.98
C ALA A 156 -8.50 1.37 3.17
N LEU A 157 -8.04 0.22 3.69
CA LEU A 157 -7.13 -0.68 2.96
C LEU A 157 -7.84 -1.26 1.74
N GLY A 158 -9.07 -1.77 1.93
CA GLY A 158 -9.90 -2.28 0.84
C GLY A 158 -10.16 -1.24 -0.24
N ARG A 159 -10.40 0.03 0.13
CA ARG A 159 -10.57 1.14 -0.83
C ARG A 159 -9.32 1.41 -1.66
N LEU A 160 -8.12 1.39 -1.06
CA LEU A 160 -6.88 1.58 -1.80
C LEU A 160 -6.58 0.37 -2.70
N ALA A 161 -6.93 -0.82 -2.24
CA ALA A 161 -6.66 -2.10 -2.90
C ALA A 161 -7.68 -2.48 -3.99
N GLN A 162 -8.66 -1.62 -4.26
CA GLN A 162 -9.58 -1.80 -5.37
C GLN A 162 -8.84 -1.85 -6.71
N VAL A 163 -9.49 -2.39 -7.74
CA VAL A 163 -9.00 -2.44 -9.12
C VAL A 163 -8.30 -1.15 -9.52
N ALA A 164 -7.06 -1.33 -9.99
CA ALA A 164 -6.17 -0.28 -10.46
C ALA A 164 -5.80 -0.61 -11.92
N PRO A 165 -6.61 -0.17 -12.91
CA PRO A 165 -6.35 -0.48 -14.32
C PRO A 165 -5.07 0.18 -14.80
N LEU A 166 -4.30 -0.49 -15.68
CA LEU A 166 -3.13 0.10 -16.33
C LEU A 166 -3.49 1.40 -17.07
N ASN A 167 -4.64 1.42 -17.74
CA ASN A 167 -5.14 2.54 -18.51
C ASN A 167 -5.94 3.58 -17.68
N MET A 168 -5.74 3.65 -16.36
CA MET A 168 -6.49 4.58 -15.51
C MET A 168 -6.22 6.06 -15.88
N THR A 169 -7.24 6.89 -15.69
CA THR A 169 -7.17 8.32 -15.97
C THR A 169 -6.34 9.06 -14.93
N GLN A 170 -5.88 10.27 -15.27
CA GLN A 170 -5.18 11.16 -14.35
C GLN A 170 -5.98 11.39 -13.06
N GLN A 171 -7.29 11.64 -13.15
CA GLN A 171 -8.14 11.89 -11.98
C GLN A 171 -8.22 10.66 -11.06
N MET A 172 -8.32 9.46 -11.64
CA MET A 172 -8.29 8.21 -10.85
C MET A 172 -6.96 8.06 -10.13
N PHE A 173 -5.84 8.31 -10.82
CA PHE A 173 -4.50 8.27 -10.25
C PHE A 173 -4.32 9.24 -9.07
N LEU A 174 -4.72 10.50 -9.22
CA LEU A 174 -4.64 11.50 -8.16
C LEU A 174 -5.52 11.14 -6.95
N ALA A 175 -6.72 10.61 -7.18
CA ALA A 175 -7.59 10.13 -6.12
C ALA A 175 -6.96 8.94 -5.34
N ARG A 176 -6.21 8.07 -6.02
CA ARG A 176 -5.46 6.98 -5.39
C ARG A 176 -4.24 7.51 -4.60
N CYS A 177 -3.50 8.49 -5.11
CA CYS A 177 -2.42 9.15 -4.37
C CYS A 177 -2.92 9.81 -3.08
N LYS A 178 -4.09 10.45 -3.13
CA LYS A 178 -4.76 11.00 -1.95
C LYS A 178 -5.12 9.90 -0.94
N SER A 179 -5.73 8.80 -1.40
CA SER A 179 -6.08 7.66 -0.54
C SER A 179 -4.84 7.02 0.10
N LEU A 180 -3.75 6.92 -0.66
CA LEU A 180 -2.45 6.44 -0.17
C LEU A 180 -1.90 7.36 0.92
N HIS A 181 -1.96 8.68 0.72
CA HIS A 181 -1.52 9.65 1.72
C HIS A 181 -2.33 9.55 3.02
N GLU A 182 -3.65 9.44 2.91
CA GLU A 182 -4.56 9.33 4.07
C GLU A 182 -4.24 8.12 4.96
N LEU A 183 -3.76 7.00 4.39
CA LEU A 183 -3.41 5.80 5.17
C LEU A 183 -2.19 6.00 6.07
N TRP A 184 -1.09 6.54 5.53
CA TRP A 184 0.14 6.66 6.32
C TRP A 184 0.18 7.92 7.18
N GLN A 185 -0.65 8.94 6.89
CA GLN A 185 -0.77 10.15 7.70
C GLN A 185 -1.44 9.92 9.08
N GLY A 186 -1.70 8.67 9.46
CA GLY A 186 -2.21 8.30 10.79
C GLY A 186 -1.30 8.71 11.95
N VAL A 187 0.01 8.87 11.73
CA VAL A 187 0.99 9.19 12.78
C VAL A 187 0.75 10.59 13.36
N PRO A 188 0.46 10.72 14.68
CA PRO A 188 0.17 12.01 15.29
C PRO A 188 1.38 12.95 15.24
N ASN A 189 1.25 14.08 14.54
CA ASN A 189 2.31 15.10 14.47
C ASN A 189 2.82 15.52 15.85
N GLY A 190 1.92 15.67 16.83
CA GLY A 190 2.31 16.02 18.21
C GLY A 190 3.25 15.00 18.83
N TYR A 191 3.06 13.71 18.55
CA TYR A 191 3.94 12.65 19.04
C TYR A 191 5.33 12.72 18.40
N LEU A 192 5.41 12.87 17.07
CA LEU A 192 6.69 13.04 16.38
C LEU A 192 7.45 14.29 16.84
N LYS A 193 6.73 15.39 17.08
CA LYS A 193 7.32 16.61 17.65
C LYS A 193 7.91 16.35 19.03
N SER A 194 7.17 15.66 19.90
CA SER A 194 7.67 15.30 21.22
C SER A 194 8.87 14.36 21.17
N LEU A 195 8.92 13.40 20.24
CA LEU A 195 10.11 12.56 20.04
C LEU A 195 11.33 13.40 19.66
N LEU A 196 11.20 14.31 18.69
CA LEU A 196 12.30 15.17 18.26
C LEU A 196 12.74 16.13 19.37
N GLU A 197 11.81 16.71 20.13
CA GLU A 197 12.14 17.53 21.30
C GLU A 197 12.95 16.74 22.34
N ARG A 198 12.63 15.45 22.55
CA ARG A 198 13.37 14.55 23.45
C ARG A 198 14.71 14.09 22.88
N ALA A 199 14.88 14.14 21.56
CA ALA A 199 16.14 13.93 20.88
C ALA A 199 17.05 15.18 20.82
N GLY A 200 16.66 16.25 21.50
CA GLY A 200 17.45 17.48 21.60
C GLY A 200 17.13 18.53 20.54
N CYS A 201 16.17 18.27 19.64
CA CYS A 201 15.76 19.26 18.65
C CYS A 201 15.06 20.47 19.31
N PRO A 202 15.38 21.71 18.95
CA PRO A 202 14.77 22.89 19.56
C PRO A 202 13.26 22.94 19.35
N ARG A 203 12.49 23.03 20.45
CA ARG A 203 11.02 23.10 20.45
C ARG A 203 10.43 24.15 19.51
N VAL A 204 11.05 25.33 19.45
CA VAL A 204 10.61 26.43 18.55
C VAL A 204 10.76 26.01 17.09
N ALA A 205 11.85 25.32 16.74
CA ALA A 205 12.10 24.86 15.38
C ALA A 205 11.13 23.74 14.97
N VAL A 206 10.85 22.80 15.87
CA VAL A 206 9.99 21.63 15.64
C VAL A 206 8.51 22.00 15.49
N LYS A 207 8.05 23.07 16.17
CA LYS A 207 6.64 23.50 16.17
C LYS A 207 6.09 23.77 14.77
N GLU A 208 6.87 24.36 13.88
CA GLU A 208 6.45 24.78 12.53
C GLU A 208 6.66 23.68 11.46
N VAL A 209 7.14 22.50 11.85
CA VAL A 209 7.45 21.41 10.91
C VAL A 209 6.19 20.59 10.60
N GLY A 210 5.95 20.36 9.31
CA GLY A 210 4.87 19.50 8.81
C GLY A 210 5.18 17.99 8.92
N SER A 211 4.16 17.14 8.79
CA SER A 211 4.23 15.69 9.06
C SER A 211 5.39 14.97 8.37
N ILE A 212 5.56 15.14 7.06
CA ILE A 212 6.63 14.46 6.30
C ILE A 212 8.01 14.91 6.76
N LYS A 213 8.18 16.22 6.99
CA LYS A 213 9.45 16.77 7.48
C LYS A 213 9.76 16.33 8.91
N LEU A 214 8.75 16.03 9.73
CA LEU A 214 8.96 15.43 11.05
C LEU A 214 9.49 14.00 10.93
N LEU A 215 8.94 13.19 10.02
CA LEU A 215 9.46 11.85 9.76
C LEU A 215 10.88 11.89 9.17
N GLN A 216 11.16 12.81 8.25
CA GLN A 216 12.50 13.01 7.70
C GLN A 216 13.49 13.41 8.80
N ALA A 217 13.10 14.33 9.67
CA ALA A 217 13.92 14.75 10.78
C ALA A 217 14.26 13.59 11.72
N LEU A 218 13.24 12.78 12.05
CA LEU A 218 13.41 11.62 12.89
C LEU A 218 14.36 10.61 12.24
N LEU A 219 14.18 10.33 10.94
CA LEU A 219 15.07 9.47 10.17
C LEU A 219 16.52 9.96 10.21
N ASN A 220 16.77 11.24 9.92
CA ASN A 220 18.13 11.79 9.91
C ASN A 220 18.84 11.64 11.26
N VAL A 221 18.11 11.87 12.36
CA VAL A 221 18.65 11.68 13.72
C VAL A 221 19.05 10.22 13.94
N ILE A 222 18.15 9.29 13.61
CA ILE A 222 18.38 7.86 13.84
C ILE A 222 19.48 7.31 12.93
N GLU A 223 19.50 7.67 11.65
CA GLU A 223 20.56 7.26 10.71
C GLU A 223 21.93 7.71 11.19
N ARG A 224 22.02 8.92 11.76
CA ARG A 224 23.28 9.41 12.32
C ARG A 224 23.71 8.61 13.55
N LEU A 225 22.79 8.35 14.48
CA LEU A 225 23.08 7.48 15.63
C LEU A 225 23.55 6.11 15.15
N ASN A 226 22.86 5.56 14.14
CA ASN A 226 23.20 4.27 13.57
C ASN A 226 24.58 4.25 12.90
N THR A 227 24.92 5.31 12.16
CA THR A 227 26.21 5.47 11.47
C THR A 227 27.38 5.56 12.46
N HIS A 228 27.14 6.09 13.65
CA HIS A 228 28.12 6.18 14.73
C HIS A 228 28.07 4.99 15.69
N GLU A 229 27.25 3.97 15.41
CA GLU A 229 27.07 2.79 16.26
C GLU A 229 26.66 3.14 17.70
N GLU A 230 25.90 4.24 17.85
CA GLU A 230 25.39 4.68 19.15
C GLU A 230 24.27 3.74 19.63
N ALA A 231 24.20 3.54 20.94
CA ALA A 231 23.14 2.76 21.55
C ALA A 231 21.80 3.50 21.53
N SER A 232 20.69 2.75 21.60
CA SER A 232 19.34 3.33 21.52
C SER A 232 19.03 4.41 22.57
N ASP A 233 19.64 4.34 23.76
CA ASP A 233 19.50 5.34 24.82
C ASP A 233 20.09 6.70 24.45
N ALA A 234 21.06 6.74 23.53
CA ALA A 234 21.62 7.98 22.97
C ALA A 234 20.60 8.80 22.16
N PHE A 235 19.46 8.19 21.79
CA PHE A 235 18.35 8.94 21.20
C PHE A 235 17.80 10.01 22.16
N ALA A 236 17.84 9.79 23.47
CA ALA A 236 17.48 10.80 24.45
C ALA A 236 18.67 11.76 24.65
N SER A 237 18.57 12.99 24.16
CA SER A 237 19.69 13.93 24.12
C SER A 237 19.24 15.36 24.45
N ASP A 238 20.10 16.10 25.16
CA ASP A 238 19.95 17.54 25.38
C ASP A 238 20.67 18.40 24.33
N ARG A 239 21.38 17.75 23.39
CA ARG A 239 22.15 18.42 22.33
C ARG A 239 21.39 18.35 21.02
N GLU A 240 21.29 19.49 20.34
CA GLU A 240 20.68 19.56 19.00
C GLU A 240 21.46 18.65 18.02
N PRO A 241 20.81 17.63 17.42
CA PRO A 241 21.47 16.76 16.46
C PRO A 241 21.80 17.52 15.18
N GLU A 242 23.05 17.61 14.76
CA GLU A 242 23.37 18.30 13.50
C GLU A 242 22.80 17.54 12.29
N GLY A 243 22.33 18.29 11.29
CA GLY A 243 21.75 17.76 10.05
C GLY A 243 20.30 17.24 10.17
N TRP A 244 19.65 17.40 11.34
CA TRP A 244 18.28 16.89 11.55
C TRP A 244 17.23 17.49 10.61
N LYS A 245 17.51 18.60 9.91
CA LYS A 245 16.61 19.20 8.91
C LYS A 245 17.04 18.96 7.47
N ASP A 246 18.19 18.33 7.26
CA ASP A 246 18.77 18.18 5.93
C ASP A 246 17.85 17.32 5.06
N HIS A 247 17.89 17.57 3.75
CA HIS A 247 17.13 16.77 2.81
C HIS A 247 17.60 15.31 2.85
N ASN A 248 16.65 14.39 2.90
CA ASN A 248 16.93 12.96 2.85
C ASN A 248 16.30 12.38 1.58
N GLU A 249 17.12 11.87 0.67
CA GLU A 249 16.68 11.33 -0.62
C GLU A 249 15.70 10.15 -0.43
N ALA A 250 15.85 9.37 0.64
CA ALA A 250 14.96 8.25 0.94
C ALA A 250 13.52 8.70 1.23
N MET A 251 13.33 9.97 1.62
CA MET A 251 12.01 10.55 1.90
C MET A 251 11.36 11.19 0.67
N ALA A 252 12.09 11.34 -0.45
CA ALA A 252 11.58 11.98 -1.66
C ALA A 252 10.25 11.40 -2.18
N PRO A 253 10.01 10.07 -2.15
CA PRO A 253 8.72 9.51 -2.56
C PRO A 253 7.51 9.98 -1.73
N LEU A 254 7.70 10.24 -0.43
CA LEU A 254 6.64 10.76 0.43
C LEU A 254 6.30 12.21 0.11
N PHE A 255 7.31 13.03 -0.20
CA PHE A 255 7.10 14.40 -0.69
C PHE A 255 6.37 14.41 -2.02
N LEU A 256 6.81 13.59 -2.98
CA LEU A 256 6.14 13.44 -4.27
C LEU A 256 4.67 13.05 -4.11
N ASN A 257 4.37 12.05 -3.26
CA ASN A 257 2.98 11.64 -3.04
C ASN A 257 2.14 12.77 -2.40
N ASN A 258 2.74 13.62 -1.56
CA ASN A 258 2.06 14.79 -1.04
C ASN A 258 1.80 15.85 -2.12
N ASP A 259 2.74 16.08 -3.03
CA ASP A 259 2.55 17.01 -4.13
C ASP A 259 1.46 16.51 -5.09
N LEU A 260 1.48 15.21 -5.41
CA LEU A 260 0.42 14.54 -6.18
C LEU A 260 -0.95 14.59 -5.49
N ARG A 261 -1.01 14.52 -4.16
CA ARG A 261 -2.26 14.67 -3.40
C ARG A 261 -2.88 16.06 -3.59
N ILE A 262 -2.05 17.10 -3.70
CA ILE A 262 -2.50 18.49 -3.79
C ILE A 262 -2.71 18.91 -5.25
N ALA A 263 -2.09 18.22 -6.20
CA ALA A 263 -2.26 18.48 -7.63
C ALA A 263 -3.72 18.28 -8.06
N ASP A 264 -4.39 19.36 -8.44
CA ASP A 264 -5.75 19.36 -9.00
C ASP A 264 -5.81 19.84 -10.46
N ALA A 265 -4.78 20.56 -10.91
CA ALA A 265 -4.65 21.11 -12.26
C ALA A 265 -3.59 20.38 -13.09
N HIS A 266 -3.74 20.45 -14.42
CA HIS A 266 -2.87 19.75 -15.37
C HIS A 266 -1.39 20.17 -15.27
N GLU A 267 -1.11 21.47 -15.13
CA GLU A 267 0.25 22.00 -15.02
C GLU A 267 0.98 21.47 -13.76
N THR A 268 0.26 21.33 -12.65
CA THR A 268 0.81 20.79 -11.39
C THR A 268 1.16 19.30 -11.53
N VAL A 269 0.40 18.56 -12.33
CA VAL A 269 0.68 17.15 -12.62
C VAL A 269 1.90 16.99 -13.51
N GLU A 270 2.10 17.84 -14.53
CA GLU A 270 3.30 17.80 -15.37
C GLU A 270 4.60 17.99 -14.56
N GLN A 271 4.56 18.87 -13.55
CA GLN A 271 5.65 19.05 -12.61
C GLN A 271 5.90 17.76 -11.80
N CYS A 272 4.84 17.14 -11.29
CA CYS A 272 4.95 15.86 -10.56
C CYS A 272 5.48 14.72 -11.46
N LEU A 273 5.11 14.69 -12.75
CA LEU A 273 5.64 13.73 -13.73
C LEU A 273 7.15 13.93 -13.96
N THR A 274 7.61 15.18 -13.91
CA THR A 274 9.04 15.48 -13.98
C THR A 274 9.78 14.94 -12.75
N THR A 275 9.22 15.12 -11.56
CA THR A 275 9.76 14.54 -10.33
C THR A 275 9.74 13.01 -10.34
N LEU A 276 8.67 12.38 -10.85
CA LEU A 276 8.60 10.93 -11.07
C LEU A 276 9.76 10.44 -11.94
N ARG A 277 10.05 11.14 -13.04
CA ARG A 277 11.17 10.82 -13.93
C ARG A 277 12.52 10.95 -13.22
N GLN A 278 12.69 11.99 -12.39
CA GLN A 278 13.91 12.17 -11.58
C GLN A 278 14.10 11.05 -10.57
N LEU A 279 13.01 10.47 -10.04
CA LEU A 279 13.05 9.30 -9.17
C LEU A 279 13.22 7.98 -9.92
N GLY A 280 13.32 8.00 -11.26
CA GLY A 280 13.59 6.82 -12.09
C GLY A 280 12.37 6.19 -12.76
N PHE A 281 11.20 6.83 -12.72
CA PHE A 281 10.02 6.33 -13.43
C PHE A 281 10.10 6.60 -14.94
N ASP A 282 9.85 5.57 -15.75
CA ASP A 282 9.75 5.71 -17.20
C ASP A 282 8.39 6.33 -17.61
N THR A 283 8.43 7.60 -17.98
CA THR A 283 7.25 8.35 -18.41
C THR A 283 6.79 8.02 -19.84
N ALA A 284 7.53 7.23 -20.63
CA ALA A 284 7.22 6.98 -22.04
C ALA A 284 5.81 6.39 -22.24
N ASN A 285 5.34 5.62 -21.26
CA ASN A 285 4.05 4.93 -21.32
C ASN A 285 2.92 5.60 -20.52
N VAL A 286 3.12 6.78 -19.92
CA VAL A 286 2.06 7.49 -19.17
C VAL A 286 0.87 7.83 -20.06
N ASN A 287 1.11 8.05 -21.36
CA ASN A 287 0.05 8.29 -22.34
C ASN A 287 -0.89 7.09 -22.53
N ALA A 288 -0.45 5.87 -22.19
CA ALA A 288 -1.29 4.68 -22.19
C ALA A 288 -2.13 4.54 -20.90
N GLY A 289 -1.84 5.36 -19.89
CA GLY A 289 -2.54 5.44 -18.61
C GLY A 289 -1.59 5.53 -17.41
N TYR A 290 -2.17 5.88 -16.26
CA TYR A 290 -1.41 6.17 -15.04
C TYR A 290 -1.24 4.96 -14.10
N GLY A 291 -1.66 3.75 -14.50
CA GLY A 291 -1.64 2.59 -13.61
C GLY A 291 -0.23 2.17 -13.17
N ARG A 292 0.75 2.25 -14.09
CA ARG A 292 2.16 2.00 -13.78
C ARG A 292 2.78 3.11 -12.91
N ALA A 293 2.34 4.34 -13.10
CA ALA A 293 2.75 5.46 -12.25
C ALA A 293 2.24 5.27 -10.81
N LEU A 294 1.02 4.76 -10.64
CA LEU A 294 0.49 4.42 -9.32
C LEU A 294 1.33 3.36 -8.61
N ASP A 295 1.71 2.29 -9.32
CA ASP A 295 2.55 1.24 -8.75
C ASP A 295 3.88 1.81 -8.23
N PHE A 296 4.53 2.63 -9.06
CA PHE A 296 5.78 3.29 -8.72
C PHE A 296 5.65 4.18 -7.47
N VAL A 297 4.58 4.97 -7.37
CA VAL A 297 4.32 5.82 -6.20
C VAL A 297 4.07 4.98 -4.95
N ILE A 298 3.28 3.91 -5.04
CA ILE A 298 3.03 3.01 -3.90
C ILE A 298 4.34 2.36 -3.44
N ASP A 299 5.13 1.80 -4.36
CA ASP A 299 6.41 1.16 -4.03
C ASP A 299 7.41 2.16 -3.41
N GLY A 300 7.46 3.39 -3.93
CA GLY A 300 8.29 4.46 -3.36
C GLY A 300 7.87 4.84 -1.95
N VAL A 301 6.57 4.98 -1.69
CA VAL A 301 6.04 5.27 -0.35
C VAL A 301 6.32 4.12 0.63
N ILE A 302 6.12 2.87 0.20
CA ILE A 302 6.47 1.68 0.99
C ILE A 302 7.95 1.69 1.35
N THR A 303 8.82 1.96 0.38
CA THR A 303 10.27 1.99 0.57
C THR A 303 10.68 3.07 1.57
N ALA A 304 10.12 4.28 1.46
CA ALA A 304 10.42 5.39 2.36
C ALA A 304 9.97 5.08 3.82
N LEU A 305 8.75 4.58 4.01
CA LEU A 305 8.24 4.20 5.33
C LEU A 305 9.02 3.01 5.92
N GLY A 306 9.31 2.02 5.07
CA GLY A 306 10.11 0.86 5.44
C GLY A 306 11.53 1.24 5.85
N LYS A 307 12.15 2.23 5.19
CA LYS A 307 13.45 2.77 5.59
C LYS A 307 13.43 3.36 7.00
N VAL A 308 12.42 4.18 7.31
CA VAL A 308 12.25 4.72 8.68
C VAL A 308 12.12 3.60 9.70
N ALA A 309 11.26 2.61 9.43
CA ALA A 309 11.09 1.47 10.33
C ALA A 309 12.39 0.67 10.51
N THR A 310 13.09 0.35 9.42
CA THR A 310 14.36 -0.39 9.46
C THR A 310 15.44 0.35 10.25
N GLU A 311 15.58 1.66 10.08
CA GLU A 311 16.57 2.44 10.84
C GLU A 311 16.24 2.47 12.33
N ILE A 312 14.95 2.55 12.69
CA ILE A 312 14.55 2.41 14.10
C ILE A 312 14.91 1.02 14.61
N GLU A 313 14.51 -0.04 13.91
CA GLU A 313 14.82 -1.43 14.30
C GLU A 313 16.33 -1.66 14.47
N THR A 314 17.14 -1.08 13.58
CA THR A 314 18.60 -1.16 13.59
C THR A 314 19.22 -0.46 14.79
N LEU A 315 18.60 0.60 15.28
CA LEU A 315 19.02 1.27 16.52
C LEU A 315 18.77 0.40 17.76
N PHE A 316 17.78 -0.50 17.69
CA PHE A 316 17.45 -1.44 18.77
C PHE A 316 18.12 -2.82 18.63
N ASP A 317 18.86 -3.08 17.54
CA ASP A 317 19.50 -4.37 17.33
C ASP A 317 20.69 -4.54 18.29
N PRO A 318 20.65 -5.52 19.21
CA PRO A 318 21.74 -5.79 20.16
C PRO A 318 23.01 -6.36 19.49
N GLY A 319 23.01 -6.56 18.16
CA GLY A 319 24.15 -7.01 17.37
C GLY A 319 25.08 -5.91 16.85
N LYS A 320 24.82 -4.65 17.22
CA LYS A 320 25.86 -3.60 17.24
C LYS A 320 26.75 -3.74 18.47
#